data_AF-A0A3M5JRE5-F1
#
_entry.id   AF-A0A3M5JRE5-F1
#
_cell.length_a   1.000
_cell.length_b   1.000
_cell.length_c   1.000
_cell.angle_alpha   90.00
_cell.angle_beta   90.00
_cell.angle_gamma   90.00
#
_symmetry.space_group_name_H-M   'P 1'
#
loop_
_entity.id
_entity.type
_entity.pdbx_description
1 polymer ?
#
loop_
_entity_poly.entity_id
_entity_poly.type
_entity_poly.pdbx_seq_one_letter_code
_entity_poly.pdbx_strand_id
1 'polypeptide(L)'
;MTLFPGHRAWNAIQGFDEQMILAIQPEETVRSFVARTLFIKGKHSSEEVFRNFPKNRILRADILSIAGTQGWIGCHGFNKVLHKHTEYPLSEVFKNIQDISYSRDEYIGCLSLYRSDSAKAGFCPVCVAEDVERLGFSFWRRAHCCELEVCAEHNVELVKHCPYCDKPFCHDGHDLNVMWTTCEGQKLKDTSVKLNTDQFELKKARIIAEILSATHHLSEEAVLAVLDEKVHQNVDLKLRIWNSKYNETLGYKIKRRLEIVKEARSRNRLPHKETTNFILQAIVGVYEKFSDFVIDVKAYGDEIRPVESLWPTYIAGRQESTHFVEENHARGVGVWCCPFMHRNF
;
A
#
# COMPACT_ATOMS: atom_id res chain seq x y z
N MET A 1 40.52 34.38 46.52
CA MET A 1 41.46 33.26 46.37
C MET A 1 40.88 32.35 45.32
N THR A 2 41.64 32.15 44.22
CA THR A 2 41.40 31.27 43.04
C THR A 2 40.08 31.49 42.26
N LEU A 3 39.99 32.33 41.22
CA LEU A 3 40.61 32.33 39.86
C LEU A 3 39.77 31.56 38.80
N PHE A 4 39.08 32.36 37.95
CA PHE A 4 38.73 32.30 36.49
C PHE A 4 39.02 31.04 35.63
N PRO A 5 38.56 30.94 34.35
CA PRO A 5 37.57 31.72 33.54
C PRO A 5 36.53 30.77 32.83
N GLY A 6 35.47 31.15 32.12
CA GLY A 6 35.25 32.20 31.11
C GLY A 6 35.22 31.59 29.69
N HIS A 7 34.04 31.70 29.04
CA HIS A 7 33.79 31.66 27.58
C HIS A 7 34.24 30.47 26.71
N ARG A 8 33.24 29.84 26.04
CA ARG A 8 33.09 29.66 24.57
C ARG A 8 32.44 28.32 24.25
N ALA A 9 31.19 28.34 23.76
CA ALA A 9 30.65 27.51 22.67
C ALA A 9 29.12 27.56 22.67
N TRP A 10 28.54 28.76 22.52
CA TRP A 10 27.11 28.95 22.19
C TRP A 10 26.99 29.70 20.86
N ASN A 11 27.82 29.30 19.89
CA ASN A 11 27.75 29.74 18.49
C ASN A 11 28.50 28.72 17.62
N ALA A 12 27.81 27.64 17.28
CA ALA A 12 28.14 26.76 16.15
C ALA A 12 26.94 25.85 15.81
N ILE A 13 25.76 26.46 15.63
CA ILE A 13 24.69 25.86 14.82
C ILE A 13 24.23 26.94 13.83
N GLN A 14 25.20 27.53 13.13
CA GLN A 14 24.96 28.10 11.80
C GLN A 14 25.51 27.08 10.81
N GLY A 15 24.56 26.33 10.26
CA GLY A 15 24.75 25.22 9.35
C GLY A 15 23.42 24.49 9.18
N PHE A 16 22.29 25.20 9.22
CA PHE A 16 21.09 24.76 8.53
C PHE A 16 21.42 24.88 7.03
N ASP A 17 22.16 23.89 6.53
CA ASP A 17 21.86 23.41 5.20
C ASP A 17 20.39 23.03 5.30
N GLU A 18 19.50 23.82 4.70
CA GLU A 18 18.10 23.42 4.55
C GLU A 18 18.14 22.09 3.80
N GLN A 19 18.15 20.99 4.56
CA GLN A 19 18.05 19.63 4.04
C GLN A 19 16.74 19.62 3.27
N MET A 20 16.81 19.82 1.96
CA MET A 20 15.65 19.74 1.10
C MET A 20 15.20 18.29 1.10
N ILE A 21 14.32 17.96 2.04
CA ILE A 21 13.65 16.67 2.10
C ILE A 21 12.74 16.63 0.89
N LEU A 22 13.04 15.73 -0.04
CA LEU A 22 12.22 15.56 -1.22
C LEU A 22 10.85 15.04 -0.78
N ALA A 23 9.79 15.66 -1.30
CA ALA A 23 8.44 15.15 -1.12
C ALA A 23 8.27 13.83 -1.90
N ILE A 24 7.59 12.88 -1.27
CA ILE A 24 7.11 11.68 -1.96
C ILE A 24 5.95 12.08 -2.88
N GLN A 25 6.02 11.73 -4.16
CA GLN A 25 4.94 12.10 -5.10
C GLN A 25 3.67 11.26 -4.86
N PRO A 26 2.47 11.79 -5.20
CA PRO A 26 1.26 10.98 -5.27
C PRO A 26 1.50 9.76 -6.16
N GLU A 27 1.05 8.58 -5.74
CA GLU A 27 1.28 7.29 -6.42
C GLU A 27 2.72 6.76 -6.41
N GLU A 28 3.71 7.54 -5.97
CA GLU A 28 5.10 7.07 -5.94
C GLU A 28 5.27 5.96 -4.91
N THR A 29 5.91 4.86 -5.32
CA THR A 29 6.26 3.79 -4.39
C THR A 29 7.39 4.20 -3.45
N VAL A 30 7.41 3.64 -2.24
CA VAL A 30 8.52 3.85 -1.28
C VAL A 30 9.89 3.59 -1.94
N ARG A 31 10.02 2.53 -2.74
CA ARG A 31 11.28 2.21 -3.45
C ARG A 31 11.68 3.26 -4.48
N SER A 32 10.72 3.77 -5.25
CA SER A 32 10.97 4.86 -6.20
C SER A 32 11.47 6.10 -5.48
N PHE A 33 10.81 6.46 -4.38
CA PHE A 33 11.19 7.63 -3.60
C PHE A 33 12.62 7.53 -3.07
N VAL A 34 12.99 6.37 -2.51
CA VAL A 34 14.36 6.09 -2.04
C VAL A 34 15.35 6.21 -3.20
N ALA A 35 15.09 5.54 -4.32
CA ALA A 35 15.98 5.54 -5.48
C ALA A 35 16.15 6.94 -6.08
N ARG A 36 15.05 7.72 -6.17
CA ARG A 36 15.05 9.09 -6.66
C ARG A 36 15.86 10.01 -5.75
N THR A 37 15.69 9.84 -4.44
CA THR A 37 16.41 10.63 -3.44
C THR A 37 17.91 10.36 -3.50
N LEU A 38 18.31 9.08 -3.62
CA LEU A 38 19.71 8.71 -3.82
C LEU A 38 20.27 9.23 -5.15
N PHE A 39 19.47 9.23 -6.22
CA PHE A 39 19.89 9.75 -7.52
C PHE A 39 20.15 11.26 -7.48
N ILE A 40 19.22 12.03 -6.88
CA ILE A 40 19.31 13.50 -6.81
C ILE A 40 20.39 13.95 -5.84
N LYS A 41 20.44 13.36 -4.63
CA LYS A 41 21.37 13.81 -3.57
C LYS A 41 22.76 13.18 -3.67
N GLY A 42 22.95 12.21 -4.57
CA GLY A 42 24.23 11.53 -4.79
C GLY A 42 24.76 10.78 -3.56
N LYS A 43 26.05 10.41 -3.59
CA LYS A 43 26.74 9.70 -2.49
C LYS A 43 27.11 10.59 -1.29
N HIS A 44 26.92 11.91 -1.41
CA HIS A 44 27.40 12.90 -0.45
C HIS A 44 26.37 13.28 0.62
N SER A 45 25.15 12.74 0.58
CA SER A 45 24.10 13.14 1.53
C SER A 45 24.35 12.58 2.94
N SER A 46 23.97 13.35 3.96
CA SER A 46 23.94 12.92 5.36
C SER A 46 22.81 11.92 5.67
N GLU A 47 22.12 11.39 4.67
CA GLU A 47 20.88 10.63 4.85
C GLU A 47 21.13 9.12 4.76
N GLU A 48 21.74 8.58 5.81
CA GLU A 48 22.07 7.15 5.97
C GLU A 48 20.86 6.23 5.78
N VAL A 49 19.66 6.68 6.16
CA VAL A 49 18.37 5.97 6.00
C VAL A 49 18.16 5.47 4.57
N PHE A 50 18.45 6.28 3.56
CA PHE A 50 18.22 5.90 2.17
C PHE A 50 19.27 4.91 1.65
N ARG A 51 20.52 5.01 2.12
CA ARG A 51 21.60 4.09 1.72
C ARG A 51 21.44 2.71 2.33
N ASN A 52 20.96 2.65 3.57
CA ASN A 52 20.73 1.41 4.29
C ASN A 52 19.35 0.81 4.01
N PHE A 53 18.52 1.49 3.19
CA PHE A 53 17.20 1.00 2.83
C PHE A 53 17.31 -0.36 2.12
N PRO A 54 16.56 -1.37 2.56
CA PRO A 54 16.75 -2.73 2.07
C PRO A 54 16.38 -2.85 0.61
N LYS A 55 17.28 -3.49 -0.14
CA LYS A 55 17.08 -3.73 -1.56
C LYS A 55 15.97 -4.76 -1.81
N ASN A 56 15.77 -5.73 -0.91
CA ASN A 56 14.96 -6.91 -1.24
C ASN A 56 13.68 -7.11 -0.43
N ARG A 57 13.64 -6.58 0.80
CA ARG A 57 12.55 -6.82 1.73
C ARG A 57 12.30 -5.55 2.53
N ILE A 58 11.15 -4.92 2.31
CA ILE A 58 10.76 -3.76 3.09
C ILE A 58 10.10 -4.26 4.37
N LEU A 59 10.75 -3.99 5.50
CA LEU A 59 10.27 -4.30 6.84
C LEU A 59 9.63 -3.08 7.47
N ARG A 60 9.02 -3.30 8.64
CA ARG A 60 8.38 -2.27 9.45
C ARG A 60 9.33 -1.09 9.73
N ALA A 61 10.56 -1.40 10.15
CA ALA A 61 11.55 -0.38 10.52
C ALA A 61 11.83 0.57 9.35
N ASP A 62 11.88 0.05 8.12
CA ASP A 62 12.16 0.83 6.92
C ASP A 62 11.02 1.79 6.60
N ILE A 63 9.77 1.32 6.71
CA ILE A 63 8.58 2.18 6.55
C ILE A 63 8.59 3.30 7.59
N LEU A 64 8.92 2.99 8.85
CA LEU A 64 9.04 3.99 9.92
C LEU A 64 10.15 5.00 9.65
N SER A 65 11.31 4.55 9.17
CA SER A 65 12.40 5.44 8.82
C SER A 65 12.01 6.40 7.70
N ILE A 66 11.34 5.90 6.65
CA ILE A 66 10.84 6.75 5.55
C ILE A 66 9.76 7.72 6.04
N ALA A 67 8.80 7.27 6.84
CA ALA A 67 7.80 8.15 7.44
C ALA A 67 8.47 9.26 8.27
N GLY A 68 9.47 8.90 9.09
CA GLY A 68 10.26 9.83 9.88
C GLY A 68 10.98 10.88 9.04
N THR A 69 11.52 10.52 7.88
CA THR A 69 12.11 11.52 6.96
C THR A 69 11.09 12.54 6.46
N GLN A 70 9.81 12.21 6.40
CA GLN A 70 8.74 13.13 6.01
C GLN A 70 8.13 13.89 7.20
N GLY A 71 8.72 13.76 8.40
CA GLY A 71 8.15 14.29 9.64
C GLY A 71 6.88 13.56 10.09
N TRP A 72 6.57 12.39 9.52
CA TRP A 72 5.41 11.60 9.90
C TRP A 72 5.81 10.57 10.96
N ILE A 73 5.52 10.89 12.21
CA ILE A 73 5.95 10.11 13.38
C ILE A 73 4.88 9.06 13.73
N GLY A 74 5.33 7.96 14.34
CA GLY A 74 4.46 6.98 14.98
C GLY A 74 3.65 6.10 14.01
N CYS A 75 2.62 5.47 14.57
CA CYS A 75 1.64 4.63 13.91
C CYS A 75 0.90 5.41 12.82
N HIS A 76 0.58 6.68 13.08
CA HIS A 76 -0.04 7.54 12.09
C HIS A 76 0.82 7.66 10.83
N GLY A 77 2.09 8.01 10.97
CA GLY A 77 3.01 8.12 9.84
C GLY A 77 3.24 6.79 9.12
N PHE A 78 3.39 5.72 9.88
CA PHE A 78 3.52 4.36 9.35
C PHE A 78 2.33 3.97 8.46
N ASN A 79 1.11 4.09 8.98
CA ASN A 79 -0.12 3.73 8.29
C ASN A 79 -0.36 4.60 7.05
N LYS A 80 -0.01 5.89 7.13
CA LYS A 80 -0.05 6.79 5.98
C LYS A 80 0.87 6.33 4.85
N VAL A 81 2.11 5.93 5.16
CA VAL A 81 3.06 5.42 4.14
C VAL A 81 2.54 4.12 3.53
N LEU A 82 2.06 3.18 4.34
CA LEU A 82 1.47 1.94 3.83
C LEU A 82 0.31 2.24 2.88
N HIS A 83 -0.62 3.08 3.29
CA HIS A 83 -1.79 3.40 2.48
C HIS A 83 -1.45 4.13 1.18
N LYS A 84 -0.56 5.13 1.22
CA LYS A 84 -0.31 6.02 0.08
C LYS A 84 0.81 5.55 -0.85
N HIS A 85 1.75 4.73 -0.38
CA HIS A 85 3.00 4.46 -1.11
C HIS A 85 3.32 2.97 -1.25
N THR A 86 2.37 2.09 -0.95
CA THR A 86 2.47 0.63 -1.14
C THR A 86 1.17 0.06 -1.71
N GLU A 87 1.13 -1.26 -1.93
CA GLU A 87 -0.06 -1.99 -2.36
C GLU A 87 -0.99 -2.41 -1.22
N TYR A 88 -0.66 -2.03 0.03
CA TYR A 88 -1.43 -2.38 1.24
C TYR A 88 -2.93 -2.04 1.18
N PRO A 89 -3.41 -0.99 0.48
CA PRO A 89 -4.84 -0.78 0.31
C PRO A 89 -5.59 -1.95 -0.34
N LEU A 90 -4.93 -2.76 -1.18
CA LEU A 90 -5.55 -3.93 -1.81
C LEU A 90 -6.08 -4.97 -0.80
N SER A 91 -5.54 -4.97 0.43
CA SER A 91 -6.02 -5.81 1.51
C SER A 91 -6.76 -5.06 2.61
N GLU A 92 -6.34 -3.84 2.96
CA GLU A 92 -6.85 -3.18 4.17
C GLU A 92 -8.05 -2.25 3.96
N VAL A 93 -8.48 -2.01 2.71
CA VAL A 93 -9.73 -1.25 2.48
C VAL A 93 -10.95 -2.08 2.86
N PHE A 94 -10.89 -3.41 2.73
CA PHE A 94 -11.93 -4.33 3.18
C PHE A 94 -11.69 -4.67 4.64
N LYS A 95 -12.44 -4.04 5.53
CA LYS A 95 -12.12 -4.03 6.95
C LYS A 95 -13.29 -4.51 7.78
N ASN A 96 -13.00 -5.38 8.74
CA ASN A 96 -13.96 -5.74 9.75
C ASN A 96 -14.32 -4.51 10.60
N ILE A 97 -15.61 -4.29 10.85
CA ILE A 97 -16.09 -3.12 11.60
C ILE A 97 -15.56 -3.05 13.04
N GLN A 98 -15.19 -4.19 13.63
CA GLN A 98 -14.59 -4.29 14.97
C GLN A 98 -13.06 -4.06 14.94
N ASP A 99 -12.45 -3.98 13.75
CA ASP A 99 -11.03 -3.66 13.60
C ASP A 99 -10.86 -2.14 13.51
N ILE A 100 -10.48 -1.55 14.64
CA ILE A 100 -10.19 -0.11 14.75
C ILE A 100 -8.72 0.22 14.51
N SER A 101 -7.91 -0.67 13.93
CA SER A 101 -6.50 -0.40 13.62
C SER A 101 -6.23 -0.46 12.13
N TYR A 102 -5.48 0.47 11.52
CA TYR A 102 -5.30 0.41 10.07
C TYR A 102 -4.46 -0.81 9.67
N SER A 103 -3.34 -1.03 10.34
CA SER A 103 -2.39 -2.12 10.06
C SER A 103 -2.37 -3.23 11.11
N ARG A 104 -3.42 -3.42 11.93
CA ARG A 104 -3.44 -4.48 12.96
C ARG A 104 -2.20 -4.44 13.87
N ASP A 105 -1.58 -5.58 14.10
CA ASP A 105 -0.37 -5.78 14.88
C ASP A 105 0.91 -5.48 14.08
N GLU A 106 0.80 -5.08 12.81
CA GLU A 106 1.95 -4.89 11.92
C GLU A 106 2.79 -3.67 12.31
N TYR A 107 2.21 -2.71 13.05
CA TYR A 107 2.93 -1.57 13.63
C TYR A 107 3.79 -1.94 14.84
N ILE A 108 3.60 -3.11 15.47
CA ILE A 108 4.49 -3.58 16.56
C ILE A 108 5.20 -4.89 16.20
N GLY A 109 4.70 -5.61 15.20
CA GLY A 109 5.26 -6.87 14.71
C GLY A 109 6.58 -6.70 13.96
N CYS A 110 7.39 -7.75 13.98
CA CYS A 110 8.73 -7.74 13.39
C CYS A 110 8.85 -8.44 12.02
N LEU A 111 7.78 -9.09 11.51
CA LEU A 111 7.90 -10.08 10.42
C LEU A 111 7.16 -9.71 9.12
N SER A 112 6.53 -8.55 9.09
CA SER A 112 5.71 -8.10 7.97
C SER A 112 6.56 -7.68 6.77
N LEU A 113 6.23 -8.22 5.59
CA LEU A 113 6.87 -7.86 4.32
C LEU A 113 5.92 -6.99 3.50
N TYR A 114 6.27 -5.72 3.29
CA TYR A 114 5.41 -4.76 2.58
C TYR A 114 5.68 -4.66 1.08
N ARG A 115 6.66 -5.45 0.60
CA ARG A 115 6.93 -5.75 -0.81
C ARG A 115 7.96 -6.88 -0.88
N SER A 116 7.72 -7.89 -1.72
CA SER A 116 8.73 -8.88 -2.11
C SER A 116 9.26 -8.56 -3.51
N ASP A 117 10.56 -8.76 -3.74
CA ASP A 117 11.22 -8.50 -5.03
C ASP A 117 10.70 -9.32 -6.22
N SER A 118 9.83 -10.32 -6.00
CA SER A 118 9.22 -11.08 -7.10
C SER A 118 8.30 -10.23 -7.98
N ALA A 119 7.79 -9.10 -7.48
CA ALA A 119 6.93 -8.20 -8.24
C ALA A 119 7.77 -7.29 -9.15
N LYS A 120 7.89 -7.66 -10.43
CA LYS A 120 8.53 -6.85 -11.48
C LYS A 120 7.85 -5.49 -11.56
N ALA A 121 8.60 -4.41 -11.36
CA ALA A 121 8.08 -3.07 -11.56
C ALA A 121 7.74 -2.86 -13.05
N GLY A 122 6.76 -2.02 -13.32
CA GLY A 122 6.39 -1.62 -14.66
C GLY A 122 6.24 -0.12 -14.77
N PHE A 123 6.29 0.40 -15.99
CA PHE A 123 5.96 1.79 -16.26
C PHE A 123 5.10 1.91 -17.53
N CYS A 124 4.33 2.99 -17.57
CA CYS A 124 3.63 3.45 -18.76
C CYS A 124 4.49 4.52 -19.42
N PRO A 125 4.92 4.38 -20.68
CA PRO A 125 5.72 5.40 -21.36
C PRO A 125 5.01 6.75 -21.42
N VAL A 126 3.66 6.75 -21.55
CA VAL A 126 2.84 7.97 -21.58
C VAL A 126 2.85 8.67 -20.22
N CYS A 127 2.59 7.96 -19.11
CA CYS A 127 2.71 8.55 -17.76
C CYS A 127 4.11 9.13 -17.53
N VAL A 128 5.17 8.43 -17.97
CA VAL A 128 6.55 8.91 -17.82
C VAL A 128 6.77 10.21 -18.59
N ALA A 129 6.29 10.30 -19.83
CA ALA A 129 6.38 11.52 -20.63
C ALA A 129 5.60 12.69 -19.98
N GLU A 130 4.35 12.45 -19.55
CA GLU A 130 3.52 13.45 -18.88
C GLU A 130 4.12 13.92 -17.54
N ASP A 131 4.67 13.01 -16.73
CA ASP A 131 5.33 13.37 -15.48
C ASP A 131 6.61 14.19 -15.72
N VAL A 132 7.40 13.85 -16.75
CA VAL A 132 8.57 14.65 -17.14
C VAL A 132 8.16 16.04 -17.63
N GLU A 133 7.11 16.16 -18.42
CA GLU A 133 6.60 17.44 -18.89
C GLU A 133 6.07 18.31 -17.75
N ARG A 134 5.30 17.71 -16.83
CA ARG A 134 4.61 18.44 -15.74
C ARG A 134 5.48 18.72 -14.53
N LEU A 135 6.33 17.77 -14.13
CA LEU A 135 7.11 17.82 -12.88
C LEU A 135 8.61 17.99 -13.13
N GLY A 136 9.08 17.82 -14.38
CA GLY A 136 10.50 17.77 -14.72
C GLY A 136 11.15 16.41 -14.44
N PHE A 137 10.43 15.46 -13.84
CA PHE A 137 10.90 14.11 -13.56
C PHE A 137 9.73 13.12 -13.47
N SER A 138 10.00 11.85 -13.74
CA SER A 138 9.05 10.74 -13.59
C SER A 138 9.36 9.91 -12.33
N PHE A 139 8.49 8.95 -12.00
CA PHE A 139 8.66 8.05 -10.86
C PHE A 139 7.92 6.72 -11.08
N TRP A 140 8.24 5.69 -10.28
CA TRP A 140 7.53 4.41 -10.36
C TRP A 140 6.22 4.47 -9.58
N ARG A 141 5.11 4.35 -10.31
CA ARG A 141 3.76 4.37 -9.78
C ARG A 141 3.41 3.04 -9.10
N ARG A 142 2.67 3.11 -7.99
CA ARG A 142 2.28 1.94 -7.19
C ARG A 142 1.41 0.95 -7.98
N ALA A 143 0.42 1.43 -8.72
CA ALA A 143 -0.45 0.56 -9.52
C ALA A 143 0.34 -0.25 -10.56
N HIS A 144 1.32 0.35 -11.23
CA HIS A 144 2.13 -0.33 -12.24
C HIS A 144 3.08 -1.40 -11.68
N CYS A 145 3.27 -1.40 -10.36
CA CYS A 145 4.05 -2.40 -9.63
C CYS A 145 3.22 -3.59 -9.14
N CYS A 146 1.89 -3.54 -9.26
CA CYS A 146 1.02 -4.68 -9.02
C CYS A 146 1.02 -5.65 -10.22
N GLU A 147 0.31 -6.77 -10.11
CA GLU A 147 0.08 -7.76 -11.19
C GLU A 147 -0.88 -7.23 -12.27
N LEU A 148 -0.50 -6.10 -12.88
CA LEU A 148 -1.18 -5.44 -13.99
C LEU A 148 -0.30 -5.47 -15.24
N GLU A 149 -0.96 -5.70 -16.37
CA GLU A 149 -0.33 -5.68 -17.70
C GLU A 149 -0.51 -4.35 -18.43
N VAL A 150 -1.47 -3.51 -18.00
CA VAL A 150 -1.85 -2.29 -18.71
C VAL A 150 -2.03 -1.09 -17.77
N CYS A 151 -1.85 0.10 -18.32
CA CYS A 151 -2.09 1.35 -17.61
C CYS A 151 -3.59 1.67 -17.57
N ALA A 152 -4.13 1.90 -16.37
CA ALA A 152 -5.53 2.26 -16.15
C ALA A 152 -5.93 3.60 -16.81
N GLU A 153 -4.99 4.55 -16.85
CA GLU A 153 -5.18 5.91 -17.35
C GLU A 153 -5.10 5.95 -18.88
N HIS A 154 -4.03 5.39 -19.47
CA HIS A 154 -3.73 5.54 -20.90
C HIS A 154 -4.14 4.35 -21.79
N ASN A 155 -4.58 3.22 -21.21
CA ASN A 155 -4.89 1.98 -21.95
C ASN A 155 -3.74 1.51 -22.87
N VAL A 156 -2.52 1.52 -22.34
CA VAL A 156 -1.31 1.03 -23.01
C VAL A 156 -0.70 -0.10 -22.21
N GLU A 157 0.01 -1.00 -22.88
CA GLU A 157 0.75 -2.06 -22.20
C GLU A 157 1.86 -1.47 -21.32
N LEU A 158 2.00 -2.01 -20.10
CA LEU A 158 3.05 -1.64 -19.18
C LEU A 158 4.35 -2.31 -19.60
N VAL A 159 5.42 -1.52 -19.66
CA VAL A 159 6.76 -2.01 -19.97
C VAL A 159 7.38 -2.57 -18.69
N LYS A 160 7.59 -3.89 -18.64
CA LYS A 160 8.11 -4.64 -17.46
C LYS A 160 9.59 -5.04 -17.57
N HIS A 161 10.17 -4.93 -18.76
CA HIS A 161 11.57 -5.16 -19.06
C HIS A 161 12.13 -3.93 -19.77
N CYS A 162 13.42 -3.65 -19.58
CA CYS A 162 14.06 -2.55 -20.28
C CYS A 162 14.04 -2.82 -21.79
N PRO A 163 13.51 -1.90 -22.62
CA PRO A 163 13.42 -2.12 -24.07
C PRO A 163 14.78 -2.16 -24.77
N TYR A 164 15.86 -1.81 -24.07
CA TYR A 164 17.21 -1.72 -24.64
C TYR A 164 18.07 -2.95 -24.32
N CYS A 165 18.09 -3.42 -23.07
CA CYS A 165 18.88 -4.60 -22.69
C CYS A 165 18.07 -5.76 -22.08
N ASP A 166 16.74 -5.68 -22.14
CA ASP A 166 15.78 -6.73 -21.75
C ASP A 166 15.80 -7.18 -20.28
N LYS A 167 16.62 -6.56 -19.42
CA LYS A 167 16.61 -6.87 -17.99
C LYS A 167 15.29 -6.39 -17.35
N PRO A 168 14.70 -7.19 -16.43
CA PRO A 168 13.49 -6.80 -15.70
C PRO A 168 13.77 -5.64 -14.74
N PHE A 169 12.76 -4.81 -14.45
CA PHE A 169 12.86 -3.76 -13.44
C PHE A 169 12.70 -4.33 -12.03
N CYS A 170 13.78 -4.86 -11.48
CA CYS A 170 13.87 -5.40 -10.13
C CYS A 170 15.33 -5.34 -9.65
N HIS A 171 15.55 -5.66 -8.37
CA HIS A 171 16.89 -5.63 -7.79
C HIS A 171 17.91 -6.51 -8.54
N ASP A 172 17.50 -7.72 -8.95
CA ASP A 172 18.35 -8.69 -9.65
C ASP A 172 18.53 -8.38 -11.15
N GLY A 173 17.87 -7.33 -11.65
CA GLY A 173 17.90 -6.91 -13.05
C GLY A 173 18.36 -5.46 -13.20
N HIS A 174 17.46 -4.62 -13.68
CA HIS A 174 17.63 -3.17 -13.73
C HIS A 174 17.14 -2.51 -12.45
N ASP A 175 18.05 -1.84 -11.75
CA ASP A 175 17.71 -0.96 -10.65
C ASP A 175 16.75 0.16 -11.10
N LEU A 176 15.89 0.62 -10.19
CA LEU A 176 14.84 1.59 -10.44
C LEU A 176 15.38 2.97 -10.83
N ASN A 177 16.66 3.23 -10.59
CA ASN A 177 17.34 4.47 -11.01
C ASN A 177 17.37 4.66 -12.54
N VAL A 178 17.16 3.59 -13.32
CA VAL A 178 17.03 3.64 -14.78
C VAL A 178 15.89 4.55 -15.26
N MET A 179 14.95 4.89 -14.38
CA MET A 179 13.93 5.92 -14.62
C MET A 179 14.54 7.30 -14.92
N TRP A 180 15.68 7.63 -14.30
CA TRP A 180 16.32 8.95 -14.41
C TRP A 180 17.69 8.91 -15.08
N THR A 181 18.27 7.72 -15.23
CA THR A 181 19.51 7.51 -15.99
C THR A 181 19.20 7.09 -17.43
N THR A 182 20.22 6.66 -18.16
CA THR A 182 20.09 6.07 -19.49
C THR A 182 20.49 4.61 -19.45
N CYS A 183 19.89 3.80 -20.32
CA CYS A 183 20.36 2.47 -20.65
C CYS A 183 20.75 2.49 -22.13
N GLU A 184 21.99 2.11 -22.44
CA GLU A 184 22.54 2.16 -23.81
C GLU A 184 22.41 3.55 -24.46
N GLY A 185 22.52 4.61 -23.66
CA GLY A 185 22.38 6.01 -24.11
C GLY A 185 20.93 6.47 -24.29
N GLN A 186 19.95 5.60 -24.13
CA GLN A 186 18.52 5.87 -24.32
C GLN A 186 17.79 6.06 -22.98
N LYS A 187 16.75 6.91 -22.97
CA LYS A 187 15.88 7.12 -21.79
C LYS A 187 14.61 6.29 -21.90
N LEU A 188 14.03 5.90 -20.77
CA LEU A 188 12.76 5.17 -20.76
C LEU A 188 11.58 5.97 -21.33
N LYS A 189 11.60 7.31 -21.20
CA LYS A 189 10.54 8.17 -21.74
C LYS A 189 10.41 8.09 -23.26
N ASP A 190 11.48 7.69 -23.95
CA ASP A 190 11.53 7.61 -25.42
C ASP A 190 11.07 6.23 -25.92
N THR A 191 10.58 5.36 -25.03
CA THR A 191 10.08 4.02 -25.36
C THR A 191 8.80 4.11 -26.18
N SER A 192 8.70 3.28 -27.23
CA SER A 192 7.50 3.16 -28.05
C SER A 192 6.29 2.72 -27.24
N VAL A 193 5.13 3.29 -27.55
CA VAL A 193 3.85 2.96 -26.91
C VAL A 193 3.17 1.82 -27.67
N LYS A 194 2.70 0.80 -26.94
CA LYS A 194 1.83 -0.25 -27.47
C LYS A 194 0.44 -0.15 -26.87
N LEU A 195 -0.57 0.03 -27.72
CA LEU A 195 -1.97 0.10 -27.30
C LEU A 195 -2.45 -1.28 -26.85
N ASN A 196 -3.21 -1.29 -25.76
CA ASN A 196 -3.86 -2.49 -25.28
C ASN A 196 -5.22 -2.70 -25.99
N THR A 197 -5.48 -3.95 -26.38
CA THR A 197 -6.78 -4.38 -26.95
C THR A 197 -7.61 -5.21 -25.97
N ASP A 198 -7.01 -5.70 -24.87
CA ASP A 198 -7.69 -6.51 -23.87
C ASP A 198 -8.49 -5.64 -22.90
N GLN A 199 -9.81 -5.60 -23.10
CA GLN A 199 -10.71 -4.83 -22.25
C GLN A 199 -10.78 -5.37 -20.81
N PHE A 200 -10.51 -6.66 -20.60
CA PHE A 200 -10.52 -7.25 -19.27
C PHE A 200 -9.32 -6.77 -18.44
N GLU A 201 -8.12 -6.73 -19.01
CA GLU A 201 -6.95 -6.18 -18.32
C GLU A 201 -7.10 -4.68 -18.05
N LEU A 202 -7.71 -3.91 -18.98
CA LEU A 202 -8.01 -2.49 -18.73
C LEU A 202 -8.98 -2.31 -17.55
N LYS A 203 -10.04 -3.11 -17.52
CA LYS A 203 -11.02 -3.11 -16.42
C LYS A 203 -10.35 -3.41 -15.09
N LYS A 204 -9.55 -4.48 -15.04
CA LYS A 204 -8.79 -4.90 -13.86
C LYS A 204 -7.85 -3.78 -13.39
N ALA A 205 -7.13 -3.14 -14.31
CA ALA A 205 -6.22 -2.02 -13.99
C ALA A 205 -6.97 -0.83 -13.37
N ARG A 206 -8.13 -0.46 -13.91
CA ARG A 206 -8.97 0.63 -13.39
C ARG A 206 -9.50 0.32 -11.99
N ILE A 207 -10.05 -0.86 -11.78
CA ILE A 207 -10.56 -1.29 -10.46
C ILE A 207 -9.42 -1.27 -9.43
N ILE A 208 -8.24 -1.81 -9.76
CA ILE A 208 -7.09 -1.81 -8.86
C ILE A 208 -6.62 -0.37 -8.54
N ALA A 209 -6.57 0.51 -9.54
CA ALA A 209 -6.20 1.92 -9.33
C ALA A 209 -7.20 2.66 -8.41
N GLU A 210 -8.50 2.41 -8.58
CA GLU A 210 -9.56 2.96 -7.72
C GLU A 210 -9.43 2.44 -6.28
N ILE A 211 -9.18 1.14 -6.07
CA ILE A 211 -8.97 0.53 -4.74
C ILE A 211 -7.74 1.13 -4.06
N LEU A 212 -6.63 1.23 -4.80
CA LEU A 212 -5.38 1.83 -4.29
C LEU A 212 -5.56 3.30 -3.87
N SER A 213 -6.57 3.98 -4.43
CA SER A 213 -6.89 5.38 -4.14
C SER A 213 -8.07 5.54 -3.17
N ALA A 214 -8.60 4.44 -2.62
CA ALA A 214 -9.78 4.46 -1.78
C ALA A 214 -9.55 5.29 -0.50
N THR A 215 -10.46 6.22 -0.25
CA THR A 215 -10.42 7.11 0.92
C THR A 215 -11.21 6.58 2.11
N HIS A 216 -11.92 5.47 1.93
CA HIS A 216 -12.82 4.89 2.91
C HIS A 216 -12.64 3.38 3.00
N HIS A 217 -12.85 2.85 4.20
CA HIS A 217 -13.00 1.43 4.44
C HIS A 217 -14.40 0.97 4.04
N LEU A 218 -14.47 -0.23 3.50
CA LEU A 218 -15.69 -0.98 3.27
C LEU A 218 -15.76 -2.11 4.30
N SER A 219 -16.93 -2.31 4.90
CA SER A 219 -17.15 -3.43 5.80
C SER A 219 -16.90 -4.75 5.08
N GLU A 220 -15.97 -5.54 5.62
CA GLU A 220 -15.66 -6.87 5.07
C GLU A 220 -16.91 -7.75 5.02
N GLU A 221 -17.82 -7.62 5.99
CA GLU A 221 -19.07 -8.38 6.01
C GLU A 221 -20.00 -7.99 4.85
N ALA A 222 -20.26 -6.70 4.65
CA ALA A 222 -21.11 -6.24 3.53
C ALA A 222 -20.48 -6.54 2.17
N VAL A 223 -19.17 -6.34 2.03
CA VAL A 223 -18.41 -6.70 0.83
C VAL A 223 -18.65 -8.16 0.46
N LEU A 224 -18.47 -9.07 1.43
CA LEU A 224 -18.65 -10.50 1.20
C LEU A 224 -20.11 -10.87 0.96
N ALA A 225 -21.08 -10.23 1.63
CA ALA A 225 -22.50 -10.49 1.40
C ALA A 225 -22.94 -10.08 -0.01
N VAL A 226 -22.55 -8.88 -0.46
CA VAL A 226 -22.84 -8.39 -1.81
C VAL A 226 -22.19 -9.29 -2.86
N LEU A 227 -20.92 -9.67 -2.67
CA LEU A 227 -20.23 -10.56 -3.61
C LEU A 227 -20.83 -11.97 -3.61
N ASP A 228 -21.24 -12.50 -2.45
CA ASP A 228 -21.90 -13.81 -2.35
C ASP A 228 -23.19 -13.81 -3.18
N GLU A 229 -24.03 -12.79 -3.04
CA GLU A 229 -25.26 -12.65 -3.81
C GLU A 229 -25.00 -12.61 -5.32
N LYS A 230 -24.08 -11.74 -5.77
CA LYS A 230 -23.79 -11.56 -7.20
C LYS A 230 -23.11 -12.78 -7.82
N VAL A 231 -22.20 -13.43 -7.10
CA VAL A 231 -21.55 -14.66 -7.57
C VAL A 231 -22.55 -15.81 -7.63
N HIS A 232 -23.51 -15.90 -6.71
CA HIS A 232 -24.57 -16.91 -6.79
C HIS A 232 -25.49 -16.74 -8.00
N GLN A 233 -25.70 -15.50 -8.46
CA GLN A 233 -26.47 -15.19 -9.67
C GLN A 233 -25.71 -15.51 -10.97
N ASN A 234 -24.39 -15.74 -10.92
CA ASN A 234 -23.56 -16.01 -12.07
C ASN A 234 -22.89 -17.39 -11.98
N VAL A 235 -23.45 -18.38 -12.69
CA VAL A 235 -23.00 -19.79 -12.65
C VAL A 235 -21.54 -19.95 -13.06
N ASP A 236 -21.07 -19.20 -14.05
CA ASP A 236 -19.70 -19.27 -14.53
C ASP A 236 -18.71 -18.73 -13.49
N LEU A 237 -19.01 -17.59 -12.86
CA LEU A 237 -18.19 -17.05 -11.78
C LEU A 237 -18.20 -17.96 -10.54
N LYS A 238 -19.35 -18.59 -10.26
CA LYS A 238 -19.50 -19.51 -9.13
C LYS A 238 -18.61 -20.75 -9.25
N LEU A 239 -18.44 -21.29 -10.45
CA LEU A 239 -17.67 -22.52 -10.71
C LEU A 239 -16.18 -22.28 -11.00
N ARG A 240 -15.77 -21.03 -11.23
CA ARG A 240 -14.36 -20.68 -11.47
C ARG A 240 -13.49 -21.07 -10.27
N ILE A 241 -12.50 -21.92 -10.56
CA ILE A 241 -11.42 -22.30 -9.63
C ILE A 241 -10.22 -21.41 -9.98
N TRP A 242 -9.88 -20.50 -9.08
CA TRP A 242 -8.81 -19.51 -9.32
C TRP A 242 -7.61 -19.67 -8.39
N ASN A 243 -7.60 -20.70 -7.52
CA ASN A 243 -6.48 -20.97 -6.62
C ASN A 243 -6.09 -22.46 -6.67
N SER A 244 -4.95 -22.73 -7.33
CA SER A 244 -4.43 -24.08 -7.59
C SER A 244 -4.07 -24.88 -6.33
N LYS A 245 -3.98 -24.22 -5.17
CA LYS A 245 -3.53 -24.85 -3.93
C LYS A 245 -4.62 -25.60 -3.17
N TYR A 246 -5.90 -25.31 -3.42
CA TYR A 246 -7.02 -25.87 -2.64
C TYR A 246 -8.22 -26.38 -3.46
N ASN A 247 -8.23 -26.23 -4.80
CA ASN A 247 -9.36 -26.62 -5.66
C ASN A 247 -10.74 -26.10 -5.18
N GLU A 248 -10.75 -25.00 -4.41
CA GLU A 248 -11.99 -24.37 -3.93
C GLU A 248 -12.52 -23.40 -5.00
N THR A 249 -13.83 -23.44 -5.23
CA THR A 249 -14.48 -22.50 -6.14
C THR A 249 -14.59 -21.11 -5.51
N LEU A 250 -14.60 -20.06 -6.34
CA LEU A 250 -14.69 -18.68 -5.87
C LEU A 250 -15.92 -18.44 -4.98
N GLY A 251 -17.08 -18.96 -5.39
CA GLY A 251 -18.32 -18.83 -4.61
C GLY A 251 -18.24 -19.51 -3.24
N TYR A 252 -17.65 -20.71 -3.15
CA TYR A 252 -17.45 -21.39 -1.87
C TYR A 252 -16.53 -20.59 -0.94
N LYS A 253 -15.44 -20.04 -1.49
CA LYS A 253 -14.48 -19.27 -0.70
C LYS A 253 -15.09 -17.99 -0.12
N ILE A 254 -15.87 -17.24 -0.92
CA ILE A 254 -16.59 -16.04 -0.47
C ILE A 254 -17.56 -16.39 0.65
N LYS A 255 -18.40 -17.41 0.44
CA LYS A 255 -19.40 -17.86 1.42
C LYS A 255 -18.75 -18.29 2.74
N ARG A 256 -17.72 -19.12 2.68
CA ARG A 256 -16.97 -19.58 3.86
C ARG A 256 -16.37 -18.40 4.64
N ARG A 257 -15.79 -17.43 3.94
CA ARG A 257 -15.25 -16.22 4.61
C ARG A 257 -16.36 -15.41 5.27
N LEU A 258 -17.50 -15.22 4.59
CA LEU A 258 -18.66 -14.51 5.14
C LEU A 258 -19.14 -15.15 6.45
N GLU A 259 -19.23 -16.47 6.49
CA GLU A 259 -19.59 -17.23 7.70
C GLU A 259 -18.59 -17.00 8.84
N ILE A 260 -17.28 -17.04 8.56
CA ILE A 260 -16.22 -16.76 9.55
C ILE A 260 -16.33 -15.33 10.10
N VAL A 261 -16.56 -14.34 9.23
CA VAL A 261 -16.69 -12.93 9.64
C VAL A 261 -17.92 -12.72 10.52
N LYS A 262 -19.07 -13.32 10.16
CA LYS A 262 -20.30 -13.29 10.95
C LYS A 262 -20.14 -13.99 12.31
N GLU A 263 -19.49 -15.15 12.33
CA GLU A 263 -19.21 -15.88 13.57
C GLU A 263 -18.29 -15.05 14.48
N ALA A 264 -17.22 -14.48 13.95
CA ALA A 264 -16.29 -13.62 14.68
C ALA A 264 -17.02 -12.41 15.28
N ARG A 265 -17.88 -11.75 14.50
CA ARG A 265 -18.73 -10.65 14.96
C ARG A 265 -19.63 -11.05 16.11
N SER A 266 -20.35 -12.18 15.99
CA SER A 266 -21.26 -12.66 17.04
C SER A 266 -20.54 -13.02 18.36
N ARG A 267 -19.27 -13.44 18.26
CA ARG A 267 -18.40 -13.73 19.41
C ARG A 267 -17.61 -12.54 19.91
N ASN A 268 -17.78 -11.36 19.31
CA ASN A 268 -17.05 -10.15 19.66
C ASN A 268 -15.53 -10.28 19.51
N ARG A 269 -15.07 -10.93 18.43
CA ARG A 269 -13.65 -11.23 18.17
C ARG A 269 -13.28 -10.81 16.75
N LEU A 270 -12.00 -10.51 16.52
CA LEU A 270 -11.51 -10.28 15.15
C LEU A 270 -11.36 -11.61 14.39
N PRO A 271 -11.81 -11.69 13.13
CA PRO A 271 -11.54 -12.84 12.29
C PRO A 271 -10.04 -12.90 11.96
N HIS A 272 -9.53 -14.12 11.74
CA HIS A 272 -8.15 -14.32 11.28
C HIS A 272 -7.89 -13.55 9.97
N LYS A 273 -6.67 -13.02 9.79
CA LYS A 273 -6.26 -12.36 8.54
C LYS A 273 -6.21 -13.38 7.42
N GLU A 274 -6.80 -13.04 6.28
CA GLU A 274 -6.75 -13.85 5.06
C GLU A 274 -6.41 -12.94 3.87
N THR A 275 -5.83 -13.51 2.81
CA THR A 275 -5.55 -12.78 1.57
C THR A 275 -6.84 -12.30 0.91
N THR A 276 -6.91 -11.05 0.49
CA THR A 276 -8.09 -10.46 -0.18
C THR A 276 -8.13 -10.70 -1.69
N ASN A 277 -7.19 -11.45 -2.26
CA ASN A 277 -7.10 -11.70 -3.71
C ASN A 277 -8.40 -12.24 -4.31
N PHE A 278 -9.13 -13.09 -3.58
CA PHE A 278 -10.41 -13.63 -4.05
C PHE A 278 -11.52 -12.57 -4.07
N ILE A 279 -11.47 -11.57 -3.16
CA ILE A 279 -12.37 -10.42 -3.17
C ILE A 279 -12.10 -9.58 -4.42
N LEU A 280 -10.82 -9.25 -4.69
CA LEU A 280 -10.42 -8.50 -5.88
C LEU A 280 -10.86 -9.20 -7.18
N GLN A 281 -10.65 -10.52 -7.26
CA GLN A 281 -11.08 -11.34 -8.40
C GLN A 281 -12.60 -11.31 -8.59
N ALA A 282 -13.36 -11.43 -7.51
CA ALA A 282 -14.83 -11.38 -7.58
C ALA A 282 -15.32 -9.99 -8.02
N ILE A 283 -14.72 -8.92 -7.52
CA ILE A 283 -15.06 -7.54 -7.94
C ILE A 283 -14.81 -7.37 -9.43
N VAL A 284 -13.62 -7.73 -9.93
CA VAL A 284 -13.29 -7.65 -11.36
C VAL A 284 -14.19 -8.54 -12.22
N GLY A 285 -14.63 -9.69 -11.68
CA GLY A 285 -15.53 -10.62 -12.36
C GLY A 285 -16.96 -10.11 -12.49
N VAL A 286 -17.47 -9.41 -11.47
CA VAL A 286 -18.88 -8.99 -11.37
C VAL A 286 -19.11 -7.56 -11.86
N TYR A 287 -18.19 -6.65 -11.60
CA TYR A 287 -18.39 -5.21 -11.80
C TYR A 287 -17.55 -4.66 -12.95
N GLU A 288 -18.07 -3.61 -13.57
CA GLU A 288 -17.36 -2.83 -14.59
C GLU A 288 -16.52 -1.70 -13.99
N LYS A 289 -16.99 -1.11 -12.88
CA LYS A 289 -16.30 -0.06 -12.12
C LYS A 289 -16.31 -0.37 -10.64
N PHE A 290 -15.26 0.04 -9.94
CA PHE A 290 -15.21 -0.14 -8.48
C PHE A 290 -16.23 0.75 -7.77
N SER A 291 -16.51 1.95 -8.30
CA SER A 291 -17.59 2.82 -7.81
C SER A 291 -18.98 2.15 -7.78
N ASP A 292 -19.34 1.35 -8.79
CA ASP A 292 -20.62 0.63 -8.82
C ASP A 292 -20.69 -0.42 -7.70
N PHE A 293 -19.60 -1.16 -7.48
CA PHE A 293 -19.48 -2.08 -6.35
C PHE A 293 -19.61 -1.37 -5.01
N VAL A 294 -18.96 -0.22 -4.86
CA VAL A 294 -19.05 0.60 -3.64
C VAL A 294 -20.51 1.03 -3.38
N ILE A 295 -21.29 1.37 -4.40
CA ILE A 295 -22.71 1.71 -4.25
C ILE A 295 -23.50 0.52 -3.70
N ASP A 296 -23.32 -0.68 -4.25
CA ASP A 296 -24.01 -1.89 -3.79
C ASP A 296 -23.64 -2.23 -2.33
N VAL A 297 -22.36 -2.09 -1.96
CA VAL A 297 -21.89 -2.29 -0.57
C VAL A 297 -22.52 -1.27 0.38
N LYS A 298 -22.63 0.00 -0.02
CA LYS A 298 -23.29 1.04 0.80
C LYS A 298 -24.78 0.75 0.98
N ALA A 299 -25.45 0.29 -0.06
CA ALA A 299 -26.87 -0.05 -0.02
C ALA A 299 -27.18 -1.20 0.95
N TYR A 300 -26.20 -2.07 1.22
CA TYR A 300 -26.32 -3.14 2.22
C TYR A 300 -26.41 -2.62 3.66
N GLY A 301 -26.15 -1.33 3.91
CA GLY A 301 -26.48 -0.65 5.17
C GLY A 301 -25.32 -0.50 6.16
N ASP A 302 -24.07 -0.63 5.72
CA ASP A 302 -22.91 -0.48 6.60
C ASP A 302 -22.33 0.94 6.61
N GLU A 303 -21.87 1.37 7.80
CA GLU A 303 -21.16 2.63 7.98
C GLU A 303 -19.84 2.63 7.21
N ILE A 304 -19.66 3.65 6.39
CA ILE A 304 -18.40 3.90 5.70
C ILE A 304 -17.51 4.68 6.64
N ARG A 305 -16.32 4.15 6.95
CA ARG A 305 -15.34 4.86 7.80
C ARG A 305 -14.19 5.42 6.96
N PRO A 306 -13.80 6.70 7.09
CA PRO A 306 -12.61 7.24 6.44
C PRO A 306 -11.37 6.41 6.80
N VAL A 307 -10.49 6.15 5.83
CA VAL A 307 -9.28 5.34 6.06
C VAL A 307 -8.35 5.98 7.10
N GLU A 308 -8.20 7.30 7.02
CA GLU A 308 -7.32 8.07 7.90
C GLU A 308 -7.75 8.04 9.38
N SER A 309 -9.03 7.77 9.66
CA SER A 309 -9.54 7.64 11.04
C SER A 309 -8.84 6.54 11.84
N LEU A 310 -8.18 5.60 11.17
CA LEU A 310 -7.45 4.50 11.82
C LEU A 310 -5.94 4.59 11.78
N TRP A 311 -5.40 5.61 11.13
CA TRP A 311 -3.97 5.80 11.12
C TRP A 311 -3.37 5.94 12.53
N PRO A 312 -4.03 6.54 13.55
CA PRO A 312 -3.42 6.62 14.87
C PRO A 312 -3.52 5.31 15.69
N THR A 313 -4.10 4.22 15.18
CA THR A 313 -4.42 3.05 16.01
C THR A 313 -3.77 1.75 15.52
N TYR A 314 -3.27 0.95 16.47
CA TYR A 314 -2.70 -0.38 16.23
C TYR A 314 -3.14 -1.42 17.28
N ILE A 315 -2.98 -2.71 16.98
CA ILE A 315 -3.22 -3.81 17.92
C ILE A 315 -1.97 -4.04 18.76
N ALA A 316 -2.11 -4.01 20.09
CA ALA A 316 -1.01 -4.25 21.04
C ALA A 316 -1.02 -5.65 21.68
N GLY A 317 -2.10 -6.40 21.56
CA GLY A 317 -2.21 -7.72 22.18
C GLY A 317 -3.43 -8.52 21.74
N ARG A 318 -3.32 -9.86 21.82
CA ARG A 318 -4.35 -10.84 21.45
C ARG A 318 -4.49 -11.95 22.51
N GLN A 319 -4.46 -11.60 23.80
CA GLN A 319 -4.53 -12.61 24.87
C GLN A 319 -5.94 -13.23 24.97
N GLU A 320 -6.93 -12.45 25.41
CA GLU A 320 -8.32 -12.91 25.56
C GLU A 320 -9.31 -12.10 24.72
N SER A 321 -8.99 -10.82 24.52
CA SER A 321 -9.69 -9.87 23.67
C SER A 321 -8.65 -9.09 22.85
N THR A 322 -9.06 -8.44 21.76
CA THR A 322 -8.12 -7.62 20.98
C THR A 322 -7.94 -6.27 21.67
N HIS A 323 -6.70 -5.95 22.00
CA HIS A 323 -6.34 -4.67 22.62
C HIS A 323 -5.80 -3.73 21.56
N PHE A 324 -6.27 -2.50 21.58
CA PHE A 324 -5.85 -1.43 20.69
C PHE A 324 -5.18 -0.31 21.46
N VAL A 325 -4.31 0.41 20.76
CA VAL A 325 -3.67 1.63 21.26
C VAL A 325 -3.88 2.72 20.24
N GLU A 326 -4.50 3.81 20.66
CA GLU A 326 -4.59 5.04 19.89
C GLU A 326 -3.44 5.97 20.30
N GLU A 327 -2.55 6.30 19.39
CA GLU A 327 -1.48 7.27 19.62
C GLU A 327 -2.06 8.66 19.85
N ASN A 328 -1.76 9.24 21.01
CA ASN A 328 -2.22 10.56 21.37
C ASN A 328 -1.12 11.32 22.11
N HIS A 329 -0.24 11.99 21.36
CA HIS A 329 0.90 12.71 21.94
C HIS A 329 0.51 13.82 22.94
N ALA A 330 -0.74 14.29 22.94
CA ALA A 330 -1.23 15.27 23.91
C ALA A 330 -1.61 14.64 25.28
N ARG A 331 -1.83 13.32 25.34
CA ARG A 331 -2.31 12.60 26.55
C ARG A 331 -1.31 11.56 27.09
N GLY A 332 -0.08 11.55 26.58
CA GLY A 332 0.91 10.48 26.79
C GLY A 332 0.89 9.48 25.63
N VAL A 333 2.00 8.79 25.38
CA VAL A 333 2.34 8.11 24.10
C VAL A 333 1.17 7.35 23.42
N GLY A 334 0.24 6.73 24.17
CA GLY A 334 -1.01 6.25 23.60
C GLY A 334 -2.10 5.94 24.65
N VAL A 335 -3.36 5.90 24.20
CA VAL A 335 -4.55 5.53 24.96
C VAL A 335 -4.89 4.06 24.67
N TRP A 336 -4.90 3.22 25.70
CA TRP A 336 -5.28 1.81 25.59
C TRP A 336 -6.80 1.64 25.58
N CYS A 337 -7.31 0.78 24.71
CA CYS A 337 -8.72 0.38 24.71
C CYS A 337 -8.92 -1.10 24.33
N CYS A 338 -10.00 -1.68 24.87
CA CYS A 338 -10.48 -3.01 24.54
C CYS A 338 -12.00 -2.92 24.31
N PRO A 339 -12.44 -2.38 23.15
CA PRO A 339 -13.85 -2.09 22.90
C PRO A 339 -14.70 -3.35 22.77
N PHE A 340 -14.07 -4.52 22.56
CA PHE A 340 -14.73 -5.78 22.29
C PHE A 340 -14.30 -6.86 23.28
N MET A 341 -14.66 -6.66 24.56
CA MET A 341 -14.37 -7.62 25.63
C MET A 341 -15.14 -8.93 25.41
N HIS A 342 -14.47 -10.05 25.71
CA HIS A 342 -15.10 -11.37 25.70
C HIS A 342 -16.19 -11.46 26.78
N ARG A 343 -17.39 -11.91 26.41
CA ARG A 343 -18.56 -11.94 27.30
C ARG A 343 -18.56 -13.02 28.39
N ASN A 344 -17.47 -13.73 28.61
CA ASN A 344 -17.41 -14.80 29.62
C ASN A 344 -16.45 -14.40 30.73
N PHE A 345 -17.01 -13.89 31.83
CA PHE A 345 -16.41 -13.91 33.16
C PHE A 345 -17.29 -14.75 34.07
#